data_AF-A0A9E1XFE2-F1
#
_entry.id   AF-A0A9E1XFE2-F1
#
_cell.length_a   1.000
_cell.length_b   1.000
_cell.length_c   1.000
_cell.angle_alpha   90.00
_cell.angle_beta   90.00
_cell.angle_gamma   90.00
#
_symmetry.space_group_name_H-M   'P 1'
#
loop_
_entity.id
_entity.type
_entity.pdbx_description
1 polymer ?
#
loop_
_entity_poly.entity_id
_entity_poly.type
_entity_poly.pdbx_seq_one_letter_code
_entity_poly.pdbx_strand_id
1 'polypeptide(L)'
;MFWKKGISLCLLLLSMANVLKAGFFKWDVVVYAEGYGLSHEVFAIREAGTIWEQGDWICEISDFWTTITSELLLEGKTLKCQQGETERFVTITCDLNNRGRQHNSLKEQFSPTNAGFYLEPEDRINSVYLRLRCYY
;
A
#
# COMPACT_ATOMS: atom_id res chain seq x y z
N MET A 1 21.97 45.14 -0.37
CA MET A 1 22.47 43.74 -0.22
C MET A 1 21.55 42.95 0.73
N PHE A 2 20.28 42.74 0.37
CA PHE A 2 19.28 42.09 1.26
C PHE A 2 18.47 40.96 0.60
N TRP A 3 18.65 40.69 -0.70
CA TRP A 3 17.87 39.69 -1.43
C TRP A 3 18.41 38.26 -1.39
N LYS A 4 19.68 38.04 -1.03
CA LYS A 4 20.28 36.70 -1.01
C LYS A 4 19.84 35.83 0.17
N LYS A 5 19.34 36.42 1.26
CA LYS A 5 18.95 35.67 2.47
C LYS A 5 17.54 35.07 2.40
N GLY A 6 16.61 35.69 1.66
CA GLY A 6 15.23 35.20 1.51
C GLY A 6 15.10 33.96 0.62
N ILE A 7 15.90 33.88 -0.45
CA ILE A 7 15.90 32.76 -1.39
C ILE A 7 16.40 31.47 -0.71
N SER A 8 17.40 31.59 0.16
CA SER A 8 17.95 30.45 0.90
C SER A 8 16.95 29.83 1.87
N LEU A 9 16.11 30.65 2.52
CA LEU A 9 15.07 30.16 3.43
C LEU A 9 13.93 29.49 2.66
N CYS A 10 13.59 29.99 1.47
CA CYS A 10 12.56 29.42 0.60
C CYS A 10 12.99 28.05 0.03
N LEU A 11 14.26 27.89 -0.36
CA LEU A 11 14.83 26.60 -0.80
C LEU A 11 14.90 25.57 0.34
N LEU A 12 15.18 26.01 1.58
CA LEU A 12 15.11 25.15 2.76
C LEU A 12 13.67 24.70 3.07
N LEU A 13 12.67 25.57 2.95
CA LEU A 13 11.27 25.22 3.12
C LEU A 13 10.74 24.32 1.99
N LEU A 14 11.20 24.50 0.75
CA LEU A 14 10.88 23.58 -0.36
C LEU A 14 11.52 22.19 -0.17
N SER A 15 12.68 22.07 0.49
CA SER A 15 13.27 20.76 0.79
C SER A 15 12.45 19.96 1.81
N MET A 16 11.69 20.65 2.67
CA MET A 16 10.72 20.05 3.60
C MET A 16 9.36 19.76 2.93
N ALA A 17 9.14 20.23 1.69
CA ALA A 17 7.97 19.88 0.89
C ALA A 17 8.09 18.48 0.24
N ASN A 18 9.21 17.78 0.46
CA ASN A 18 9.20 16.31 0.51
C ASN A 18 8.45 15.88 1.79
N VAL A 19 7.19 16.28 1.87
CA VAL A 19 6.24 15.86 2.89
C VAL A 19 6.18 14.35 2.77
N LEU A 20 6.88 13.69 3.69
CA LEU A 20 6.48 12.44 4.31
C LEU A 20 5.76 11.50 3.34
N LYS A 21 6.51 10.89 2.42
CA LYS A 21 6.17 9.55 1.91
C LYS A 21 6.44 8.52 3.03
N ALA A 22 6.05 8.86 4.26
CA ALA A 22 6.20 8.02 5.42
C ALA A 22 5.07 7.00 5.33
N GLY A 23 5.40 5.76 5.01
CA GLY A 23 4.50 4.63 5.24
C GLY A 23 4.33 4.48 6.75
N PHE A 24 3.25 5.06 7.28
CA PHE A 24 2.88 4.95 8.69
C PHE A 24 2.45 3.52 9.04
N PHE A 25 1.96 2.78 8.04
CA PHE A 25 1.68 1.35 8.13
C PHE A 25 2.75 0.56 7.37
N LYS A 26 2.92 -0.70 7.76
CA LYS A 26 3.59 -1.69 6.93
C LYS A 26 2.61 -2.19 5.88
N TRP A 27 3.13 -2.45 4.69
CA TRP A 27 2.35 -2.81 3.52
C TRP A 27 3.03 -3.96 2.80
N ASP A 28 2.28 -5.02 2.52
CA ASP A 28 2.79 -6.16 1.75
C ASP A 28 1.77 -6.60 0.70
N VAL A 29 2.27 -7.12 -0.42
CA VAL A 29 1.50 -8.01 -1.29
C VAL A 29 1.87 -9.45 -0.97
N VAL A 30 0.86 -10.29 -0.75
CA VAL A 30 1.04 -11.75 -0.70
C VAL A 30 0.61 -12.32 -2.02
N VAL A 31 1.47 -13.13 -2.62
CA VAL A 31 1.20 -13.79 -3.90
C VAL A 31 1.16 -15.30 -3.68
N TYR A 32 0.03 -15.90 -4.00
CA TYR A 32 -0.16 -17.35 -4.05
C TYR A 32 -0.14 -17.77 -5.52
N ALA A 33 1.05 -18.02 -6.06
CA ALA A 33 1.24 -18.30 -7.49
C ALA A 33 0.65 -19.64 -7.95
N GLU A 34 0.48 -20.58 -7.02
CA GLU A 34 -0.02 -21.93 -7.32
C GLU A 34 -1.50 -22.14 -6.93
N GLY A 35 -2.15 -21.12 -6.37
CA GLY A 35 -3.52 -21.22 -5.85
C GLY A 35 -3.65 -20.80 -4.39
N TYR A 36 -4.82 -20.27 -4.03
CA TYR A 36 -5.03 -19.69 -2.70
C TYR A 36 -4.88 -20.72 -1.56
N GLY A 37 -4.07 -20.36 -0.55
CA GLY A 37 -3.83 -21.20 0.62
C GLY A 37 -2.67 -22.19 0.46
N LEU A 38 -2.03 -22.24 -0.71
CA LEU A 38 -0.81 -22.99 -0.95
C LEU A 38 0.45 -22.17 -0.57
N SER A 39 1.58 -22.51 -1.21
CA SER A 39 2.82 -21.76 -1.10
C SER A 39 2.60 -20.29 -1.49
N HIS A 40 3.31 -19.39 -0.80
CA HIS A 40 3.18 -17.96 -1.08
C HIS A 40 4.48 -17.21 -0.86
N GLU A 41 4.60 -16.10 -1.57
CA GLU A 41 5.65 -15.11 -1.42
C GLU A 41 5.06 -13.81 -0.86
N VAL A 42 5.89 -13.07 -0.14
CA VAL A 42 5.51 -11.79 0.48
C VAL A 42 6.44 -10.70 -0.01
N PHE A 43 5.87 -9.69 -0.66
CA PHE A 43 6.59 -8.55 -1.21
C PHE A 43 6.28 -7.31 -0.38
N ALA A 44 7.29 -6.78 0.30
CA ALA A 44 7.15 -5.55 1.08
C ALA A 44 7.06 -4.33 0.16
N ILE A 45 6.03 -3.50 0.36
CA ILE A 45 5.78 -2.30 -0.44
C ILE A 45 6.46 -1.10 0.21
N ARG A 46 7.41 -0.51 -0.52
CA ARG A 46 8.07 0.75 -0.11
C ARG A 46 7.76 1.91 -1.04
N GLU A 47 7.48 1.61 -2.31
CA GLU A 47 7.19 2.59 -3.34
C GLU A 47 6.22 2.03 -4.38
N ALA A 48 5.72 2.91 -5.25
CA ALA A 48 4.86 2.55 -6.36
C ALA A 48 5.68 1.87 -7.46
N GLY A 49 5.04 0.97 -8.21
CA GLY A 49 5.66 0.26 -9.32
C GLY A 49 5.30 -1.22 -9.36
N THR A 50 5.95 -1.95 -10.26
CA THR A 50 5.75 -3.39 -10.44
C THR A 50 6.17 -4.18 -9.21
N ILE A 51 5.30 -5.08 -8.76
CA ILE A 51 5.52 -5.94 -7.60
C ILE A 51 5.69 -7.41 -7.98
N TRP A 52 5.06 -7.85 -9.07
CA TRP A 52 5.06 -9.24 -9.49
C TRP A 52 4.61 -9.38 -10.95
N GLU A 53 5.12 -10.38 -11.65
CA GLU A 53 4.79 -10.69 -13.04
C GLU A 53 4.72 -12.22 -13.23
N GLN A 54 3.79 -12.69 -14.06
CA GLN A 54 3.76 -14.09 -14.52
C GLN A 54 3.01 -14.21 -15.85
N GLY A 55 3.66 -14.85 -16.82
CA GLY A 55 3.14 -14.85 -18.19
C GLY A 55 3.01 -13.41 -18.68
N ASP A 56 1.81 -13.05 -19.15
CA ASP A 56 1.50 -11.70 -19.63
C ASP A 56 0.85 -10.80 -18.55
N TRP A 57 0.68 -11.31 -17.32
CA TRP A 57 0.18 -10.50 -16.21
C TRP A 57 1.30 -9.66 -15.62
N ILE A 58 1.06 -8.35 -15.53
CA ILE A 58 1.91 -7.39 -14.82
C ILE A 58 1.12 -6.83 -13.66
N CYS A 59 1.62 -7.02 -12.44
CA CYS A 59 1.01 -6.52 -11.22
C CYS A 59 1.82 -5.37 -10.62
N GLU A 60 1.14 -4.27 -10.32
CA GLU A 60 1.73 -3.03 -9.85
C GLU A 60 0.98 -2.51 -8.63
N ILE A 61 1.72 -1.80 -7.77
CA ILE A 61 1.15 -1.02 -6.68
C ILE A 61 1.16 0.47 -7.04
N SER A 62 0.00 1.12 -6.91
CA SER A 62 -0.23 2.51 -7.31
C SER A 62 -1.12 3.25 -6.30
N ASP A 63 -1.47 4.51 -6.63
CA ASP A 63 -2.44 5.35 -5.93
C ASP A 63 -2.18 5.53 -4.44
N PHE A 64 -0.95 5.92 -4.13
CA PHE A 64 -0.49 6.13 -2.76
C PHE A 64 -1.07 7.45 -2.26
N TRP A 65 -1.90 7.40 -1.22
CA TRP A 65 -2.41 8.60 -0.56
C TRP A 65 -2.41 8.45 0.95
N THR A 66 -2.30 9.59 1.63
CA THR A 66 -2.29 9.68 3.08
C THR A 66 -3.14 10.87 3.53
N THR A 67 -4.01 10.64 4.50
CA THR A 67 -4.80 11.69 5.15
C THR A 67 -4.50 11.69 6.64
N ILE A 68 -4.04 12.83 7.17
CA ILE A 68 -3.71 12.99 8.59
C ILE A 68 -4.62 14.06 9.18
N THR A 69 -5.35 13.71 10.22
CA THR A 69 -6.17 14.63 11.03
C THR A 69 -5.77 14.54 12.50
N SER A 70 -6.37 15.36 13.37
CA SER A 70 -6.12 15.31 14.80
C SER A 70 -6.57 14.00 15.45
N GLU A 71 -7.51 13.27 14.85
CA GLU A 71 -8.10 12.05 15.41
C GLU A 71 -7.76 10.79 14.61
N LEU A 72 -7.36 10.93 13.34
CA LEU A 72 -7.31 9.83 12.40
C LEU A 72 -6.13 9.97 11.44
N LEU A 73 -5.39 8.89 11.29
CA LEU A 73 -4.39 8.69 10.25
C LEU A 73 -4.93 7.63 9.28
N LEU A 74 -5.02 7.97 8.00
CA LEU A 74 -5.40 7.07 6.93
C LEU A 74 -4.28 6.96 5.90
N GLU A 75 -4.02 5.74 5.42
CA GLU A 75 -3.21 5.50 4.23
C GLU A 75 -3.94 4.57 3.27
N GLY A 76 -3.92 4.87 1.98
CA GLY A 76 -4.45 3.98 0.95
C GLY A 76 -3.45 3.67 -0.15
N LYS A 77 -3.60 2.47 -0.71
CA LYS A 77 -2.86 1.99 -1.89
C LYS A 77 -3.76 1.09 -2.72
N THR A 78 -3.47 1.02 -4.01
CA THR A 78 -4.14 0.12 -4.96
C THR A 78 -3.15 -0.91 -5.47
N LEU A 79 -3.51 -2.18 -5.42
CA LEU A 79 -2.85 -3.25 -6.16
C LEU A 79 -3.66 -3.52 -7.43
N LYS A 80 -3.01 -3.46 -8.58
CA LYS A 80 -3.61 -3.70 -9.89
C LYS A 80 -2.78 -4.71 -10.67
N CYS A 81 -3.43 -5.66 -11.32
CA CYS A 81 -2.83 -6.55 -12.30
C CYS A 81 -3.51 -6.37 -13.65
N GLN A 82 -2.73 -6.37 -14.72
CA GLN A 82 -3.22 -6.19 -16.08
C GLN A 82 -2.63 -7.25 -17.04
N GLN A 83 -3.48 -7.77 -17.92
CA GLN A 83 -3.12 -8.64 -19.04
C GLN A 83 -3.94 -8.22 -20.27
N GLY A 84 -3.29 -7.53 -21.21
CA GLY A 84 -3.99 -6.89 -22.34
C GLY A 84 -5.07 -5.92 -21.85
N GLU A 85 -6.32 -6.16 -22.26
CA GLU A 85 -7.50 -5.40 -21.85
C GLU A 85 -8.12 -5.88 -20.53
N THR A 86 -7.63 -6.98 -19.96
CA THR A 86 -8.15 -7.51 -18.70
C THR A 86 -7.45 -6.85 -17.53
N GLU A 87 -8.25 -6.26 -16.63
CA GLU A 87 -7.76 -5.64 -15.40
C GLU A 87 -8.40 -6.30 -14.17
N ARG A 88 -7.58 -6.42 -13.11
CA ARG A 88 -8.01 -6.78 -11.77
C ARG A 88 -7.36 -5.80 -10.81
N PHE A 89 -8.12 -5.26 -9.87
CA PHE A 89 -7.54 -4.37 -8.87
C PHE A 89 -8.27 -4.47 -7.54
N VAL A 90 -7.56 -4.03 -6.50
CA VAL A 90 -8.13 -3.80 -5.19
C VAL A 90 -7.46 -2.60 -4.53
N THR A 91 -8.25 -1.76 -3.88
CA THR A 91 -7.76 -0.65 -3.07
C THR A 91 -8.07 -0.97 -1.62
N ILE A 92 -7.08 -0.82 -0.75
CA ILE A 92 -7.31 -0.91 0.70
C ILE A 92 -6.93 0.40 1.36
N THR A 93 -7.62 0.70 2.46
CA THR A 93 -7.35 1.85 3.33
C THR A 93 -7.04 1.35 4.73
N CYS A 94 -5.92 1.78 5.27
CA CYS A 94 -5.47 1.48 6.62
C CYS A 94 -5.75 2.69 7.48
N ASP A 95 -6.34 2.47 8.63
CA ASP A 95 -6.66 3.52 9.55
C ASP A 95 -6.01 3.31 10.91
N LEU A 96 -5.63 4.42 11.53
CA LEU A 96 -5.30 4.49 12.93
C LEU A 96 -6.08 5.66 13.52
N ASN A 97 -7.03 5.32 14.39
CA ASN A 97 -7.70 6.29 15.24
C ASN A 97 -6.86 6.59 16.50
N ASN A 98 -6.61 7.87 16.77
CA ASN A 98 -5.89 8.35 17.97
C ASN A 98 -6.60 7.99 19.27
N ARG A 99 -7.94 7.86 19.29
CA ARG A 99 -8.69 7.33 20.45
C ARG A 99 -8.43 5.84 20.67
N GLY A 100 -8.28 5.07 19.59
CA GLY A 100 -7.84 3.68 19.65
C GLY A 100 -6.44 3.55 20.23
N ARG A 101 -5.54 4.49 19.93
CA ARG A 101 -4.16 4.53 20.44
C ARG A 101 -4.07 4.80 21.95
N GLN A 102 -5.00 5.59 22.52
CA GLN A 102 -5.02 5.90 23.95
C GLN A 102 -5.68 4.81 24.81
N HIS A 103 -6.55 3.98 24.22
CA HIS A 103 -7.32 2.98 24.96
C HIS A 103 -6.98 1.52 24.65
N ASN A 104 -6.26 1.21 23.56
CA ASN A 104 -5.73 -0.14 23.29
C ASN A 104 -4.23 -0.21 23.60
N SER A 105 -3.91 -0.66 24.81
CA SER A 105 -2.55 -1.00 25.24
C SER A 105 -1.98 -2.24 24.53
N LEU A 106 -2.83 -3.04 23.87
CA LEU A 106 -2.46 -4.24 23.12
C LEU A 106 -2.53 -3.96 21.61
N LYS A 107 -1.43 -3.49 21.03
CA LYS A 107 -1.29 -3.28 19.58
C LYS A 107 -1.50 -4.56 18.75
N GLU A 108 -1.45 -5.73 19.37
CA GLU A 108 -1.51 -7.06 18.74
C GLU A 108 -2.92 -7.53 18.34
N GLN A 109 -3.99 -6.77 18.61
CA GLN A 109 -5.37 -7.17 18.29
C GLN A 109 -5.91 -6.68 16.94
N PHE A 110 -5.15 -5.90 16.17
CA PHE A 110 -5.61 -5.45 14.87
C PHE A 110 -5.26 -6.49 13.80
N SER A 111 -6.25 -7.27 13.37
CA SER A 111 -6.16 -8.08 12.15
C SER A 111 -5.73 -7.18 11.00
N PRO A 112 -4.79 -7.61 10.13
CA PRO A 112 -4.36 -6.81 8.99
C PRO A 112 -5.56 -6.45 8.12
N THR A 113 -5.71 -5.16 7.77
CA THR A 113 -6.65 -4.79 6.73
C THR A 113 -6.13 -5.36 5.42
N ASN A 114 -6.95 -6.15 4.74
CA ASN A 114 -6.53 -6.82 3.53
C ASN A 114 -7.68 -7.06 2.56
N ALA A 115 -7.34 -7.11 1.29
CA ALA A 115 -8.23 -7.52 0.22
C ALA A 115 -7.40 -8.02 -0.97
N GLY A 116 -8.02 -8.80 -1.85
CA GLY A 116 -7.31 -9.48 -2.93
C GLY A 116 -8.24 -10.03 -3.99
N PHE A 117 -7.66 -10.57 -5.06
CA PHE A 117 -8.38 -11.11 -6.21
C PHE A 117 -7.64 -12.29 -6.84
N TYR A 118 -8.40 -13.14 -7.53
CA TYR A 118 -7.86 -14.15 -8.43
C TYR A 118 -7.63 -13.50 -9.81
N LEU A 119 -6.53 -13.83 -10.48
CA LEU A 119 -6.28 -13.36 -11.85
C LEU A 119 -7.29 -13.96 -12.85
N GLU A 120 -7.60 -15.25 -12.68
CA GLU A 120 -8.58 -16.04 -13.41
C GLU A 120 -9.69 -16.53 -12.45
N PRO A 121 -10.73 -15.72 -12.18
CA PRO A 121 -11.76 -16.05 -11.21
C PRO A 121 -12.59 -17.30 -11.53
N GLU A 122 -12.60 -17.74 -12.79
CA GLU A 122 -13.32 -18.93 -13.25
C GLU A 122 -12.61 -20.23 -12.85
N ASP A 123 -11.29 -20.19 -12.58
CA ASP A 123 -10.51 -21.32 -12.09
C ASP A 123 -9.82 -20.98 -10.76
N ARG A 124 -10.61 -20.65 -9.74
CA ARG A 124 -10.07 -20.21 -8.42
C ARG A 124 -9.12 -21.20 -7.75
N ILE A 125 -9.21 -22.48 -8.09
CA ILE A 125 -8.40 -23.52 -7.44
C ILE A 125 -6.95 -23.39 -7.89
N ASN A 126 -6.72 -23.18 -9.19
CA ASN A 126 -5.37 -23.12 -9.75
C ASN A 126 -4.93 -21.69 -10.10
N SER A 127 -5.84 -20.72 -10.05
CA SER A 127 -5.53 -19.34 -10.36
C SER A 127 -4.67 -18.68 -9.29
N VAL A 128 -3.75 -17.85 -9.75
CA VAL A 128 -2.95 -16.98 -8.91
C VAL A 128 -3.88 -16.08 -8.10
N TYR A 129 -3.63 -16.01 -6.80
CA TYR A 129 -4.32 -15.08 -5.91
C TYR A 129 -3.32 -14.07 -5.34
N LEU A 130 -3.62 -12.78 -5.54
CA LEU A 130 -2.86 -11.70 -4.93
C LEU A 130 -3.67 -11.00 -3.84
N ARG A 131 -3.01 -10.67 -2.74
CA ARG A 131 -3.62 -9.97 -1.60
C ARG A 131 -2.76 -8.80 -1.17
N LEU A 132 -3.32 -7.61 -1.23
CA LEU A 132 -2.78 -6.42 -0.60
C LEU A 132 -3.14 -6.43 0.88
N ARG A 133 -2.17 -6.19 1.75
CA ARG A 133 -2.35 -6.12 3.21
C ARG A 133 -1.65 -4.90 3.79
N CYS A 134 -2.21 -4.39 4.87
CA CYS A 134 -1.50 -3.45 5.72
C CYS A 134 -1.73 -3.71 7.21
N TYR A 135 -0.75 -3.32 8.01
CA TYR A 135 -0.67 -3.59 9.45
C TYR A 135 0.36 -2.68 10.14
N TYR A 136 0.48 -2.83 11.47
CA TYR A 136 1.34 -2.01 12.34
C TYR A 136 2.79 -2.52 12.50
#